data_AF-B1IJ35-F1
#
_entry.id   AF-B1IJ35-F1
#
_cell.length_a   1.000
_cell.length_b   1.000
_cell.length_c   1.000
_cell.angle_alpha   90.00
_cell.angle_beta   90.00
_cell.angle_gamma   90.00
#
_symmetry.space_group_name_H-M   'P 1'
#
loop_
_entity.id
_entity.type
_entity.pdbx_description
1 polymer ?
#
loop_
_entity_poly.entity_id
_entity_poly.type
_entity_poly.pdbx_seq_one_letter_code
_entity_poly.pdbx_strand_id
1 'polypeptide(L)' 'MVDVKALKMWSISISMLGGKSPKIKYLCGKCGSYNTTRISLDAVNAGNPYVVCAYCGEINNTKLTLG' A
#
# COMPACT_ATOMS: atom_id res chain seq x y z
N MET A 1 0.66 7.83 -11.95
CA MET A 1 0.17 6.95 -10.88
C MET A 1 -0.83 5.98 -11.47
N VAL A 2 -0.64 4.69 -11.24
CA VAL A 2 -1.53 3.61 -11.73
C VAL A 2 -2.13 2.85 -10.55
N ASP A 3 -3.27 2.20 -10.74
CA ASP A 3 -3.83 1.36 -9.68
C ASP A 3 -3.06 0.04 -9.56
N VAL A 4 -2.86 -0.43 -8.32
CA VAL A 4 -2.34 -1.78 -8.10
C VAL A 4 -3.30 -2.81 -8.72
N LYS A 5 -2.76 -3.83 -9.38
CA LYS A 5 -3.57 -4.92 -9.98
C LYS A 5 -4.13 -5.89 -8.95
N ALA A 6 -3.42 -6.04 -7.83
CA ALA A 6 -3.82 -6.86 -6.71
C ALA A 6 -3.22 -6.29 -5.44
N LEU A 7 -3.95 -6.39 -4.34
CA LEU A 7 -3.51 -5.91 -3.03
C LEU A 7 -3.90 -6.91 -1.95
N LYS A 8 -2.93 -7.26 -1.11
CA LYS A 8 -3.15 -8.06 0.08
C LYS A 8 -2.51 -7.37 1.27
N MET A 9 -3.33 -6.94 2.22
CA MET A 9 -2.88 -6.30 3.44
C MET A 9 -2.86 -7.30 4.59
N TRP A 10 -1.80 -7.27 5.40
CA TRP A 10 -1.66 -8.10 6.57
C TRP A 10 -1.70 -7.19 7.79
N SER A 11 -2.50 -7.58 8.78
CA SER A 11 -2.57 -6.92 10.09
C SER A 11 -3.20 -5.51 10.05
N ILE A 12 -4.53 -5.43 10.02
CA ILE A 12 -5.31 -4.25 10.45
C ILE A 12 -5.71 -4.41 11.94
N SER A 13 -4.85 -5.06 12.72
CA SER A 13 -5.12 -5.26 14.15
C SER A 13 -4.82 -3.95 14.90
N ILE A 14 -5.22 -3.89 16.17
CA ILE A 14 -4.94 -2.83 17.19
C ILE A 14 -3.53 -2.20 17.10
N SER A 15 -2.57 -2.85 16.45
CA SER A 15 -1.30 -2.29 15.97
C SER A 15 -1.38 -0.95 15.23
N MET A 16 -2.46 -0.65 14.49
CA MET A 16 -2.66 0.67 13.86
C MET A 16 -2.93 1.78 14.89
N LEU A 17 -3.63 1.49 16.00
CA LEU A 17 -3.81 2.41 17.14
C LEU A 17 -2.48 2.71 17.85
N GLY A 18 -1.51 1.80 17.77
CA GLY A 18 -0.15 1.96 18.31
C GLY A 18 0.86 2.57 17.33
N GLY A 19 0.41 3.19 16.23
CA GLY A 19 1.28 3.88 15.27
C GLY A 19 2.10 2.98 14.35
N LYS A 20 1.75 1.70 14.19
CA LYS A 20 2.46 0.78 13.29
C LYS A 20 1.85 0.79 11.89
N SER A 21 2.67 1.09 10.89
CA SER A 21 2.35 0.95 9.46
C SER A 21 2.05 -0.52 9.07
N PRO A 22 0.91 -0.82 8.42
CA PRO A 22 0.56 -2.17 8.01
C PRO A 22 1.49 -2.66 6.90
N LYS A 23 1.73 -3.98 6.89
CA LYS A 23 2.50 -4.63 5.83
C LYS A 23 1.55 -4.99 4.69
N ILE A 24 1.92 -4.60 3.47
CA ILE A 24 1.14 -4.88 2.26
C ILE A 24 1.99 -5.64 1.25
N LYS A 25 1.33 -6.54 0.54
CA LYS A 25 1.83 -7.17 -0.67
C LYS A 25 0.94 -6.71 -1.81
N TYR A 26 1.54 -6.21 -2.89
CA TYR A 26 0.78 -5.70 -4.03
C TYR A 26 1.40 -6.13 -5.35
N LEU A 27 0.57 -6.19 -6.38
CA LEU A 27 0.99 -6.40 -7.76
C LEU A 27 1.01 -5.04 -8.46
N CYS A 28 2.17 -4.65 -9.00
CA CYS A 28 2.30 -3.37 -9.66
C CYS A 28 1.37 -3.26 -10.88
N GLY A 29 0.65 -2.14 -10.98
CA GLY A 29 -0.25 -1.82 -12.08
C GLY A 29 0.45 -1.73 -13.44
N LYS A 30 1.69 -1.24 -13.45
CA LYS A 30 2.48 -1.01 -14.66
C LYS A 30 3.23 -2.25 -15.12
N CYS A 31 4.20 -2.71 -14.32
CA CYS A 31 5.10 -3.79 -14.73
C CYS A 31 4.63 -5.19 -14.33
N GLY A 32 3.57 -5.31 -13.49
CA GLY A 32 3.08 -6.61 -13.04
C GLY A 32 4.02 -7.36 -12.08
N SER A 33 5.01 -6.69 -11.48
CA SER A 33 5.88 -7.31 -10.49
C SER A 33 5.23 -7.34 -9.11
N TYR A 34 5.42 -8.44 -8.37
CA TYR A 34 5.01 -8.54 -6.97
C TYR A 34 5.95 -7.76 -6.06
N ASN A 35 5.39 -6.86 -5.27
CA ASN A 35 6.10 -6.02 -4.32
C ASN A 35 5.57 -6.26 -2.91
N THR A 36 6.45 -6.09 -1.92
CA THR A 36 6.08 -6.13 -0.51
C THR A 36 6.65 -4.89 0.16
N THR A 37 5.80 -4.12 0.83
CA THR A 37 6.21 -2.89 1.52
C THR A 37 5.33 -2.65 2.75
N ARG A 38 5.58 -1.57 3.47
CA ARG A 38 4.67 -1.01 4.45
C ARG A 38 4.11 0.30 3.92
N ILE A 39 2.85 0.58 4.23
CA ILE A 39 2.22 1.85 3.84
C ILE A 39 2.13 2.77 5.05
N SER A 40 2.40 4.06 4.84
CA SER A 40 2.29 5.05 5.90
C SER A 40 0.85 5.16 6.37
N LEU A 41 0.63 5.15 7.69
CA LEU A 41 -0.70 5.34 8.25
C LEU A 41 -1.22 6.75 7.94
N ASP A 42 -0.35 7.75 7.89
CA ASP A 42 -0.70 9.12 7.52
C ASP A 42 -1.23 9.21 6.08
N ALA A 43 -0.66 8.43 5.16
CA ALA A 43 -1.13 8.40 3.77
C ALA A 43 -2.52 7.77 3.66
N VAL A 44 -2.82 6.79 4.51
CA VAL A 44 -4.15 6.17 4.60
C VAL A 44 -5.14 7.15 5.26
N ASN A 45 -4.76 7.80 6.36
CA ASN A 45 -5.57 8.82 7.05
C ASN A 45 -5.90 10.01 6.14
N ALA A 46 -4.96 10.43 5.31
CA ALA A 46 -5.14 11.49 4.32
C ALA A 46 -5.99 11.06 3.11
N GLY A 47 -6.41 9.78 3.04
CA GLY A 47 -7.20 9.25 1.93
C GLY A 47 -6.43 9.09 0.62
N ASN A 48 -5.09 9.25 0.63
CA ASN A 48 -4.25 9.10 -0.55
C ASN A 48 -3.08 8.11 -0.33
N PRO A 49 -3.41 6.82 -0.12
CA PRO A 49 -2.43 5.78 0.17
C PRO A 49 -1.69 5.30 -1.10
N TYR A 50 -0.43 5.69 -1.26
CA TYR A 50 0.40 5.29 -2.41
C TYR A 50 1.61 4.45 -2.02
N VAL A 51 2.12 3.70 -3.00
CA VAL A 51 3.36 2.91 -2.88
C VAL A 51 4.21 3.01 -4.14
N VAL A 52 5.53 2.96 -3.99
CA VAL A 52 6.46 2.97 -5.13
C VAL A 52 6.91 1.55 -5.43
N CYS A 53 6.86 1.17 -6.70
CA CYS A 53 7.34 -0.14 -7.17
C CYS A 53 8.87 -0.20 -7.10
N ALA A 54 9.41 -1.20 -6.41
CA ALA A 54 10.85 -1.40 -6.29
C ALA A 54 11.51 -1.81 -7.62
N TYR A 55 10.74 -2.36 -8.57
CA TYR A 55 11.25 -2.89 -9.84
C TYR A 55 11.22 -1.86 -10.98
N CYS A 56 10.18 -1.02 -11.05
CA CYS A 56 10.00 -0.08 -12.16
C CYS A 56 9.89 1.39 -11.72
N GLY A 57 9.93 1.67 -10.42
CA GLY A 57 9.80 3.02 -9.87
C GLY A 57 8.41 3.65 -9.98
N GLU A 58 7.43 2.95 -10.56
CA GLU A 58 6.09 3.51 -10.75
C GLU A 58 5.39 3.72 -9.40
N ILE A 59 4.71 4.86 -9.27
CA ILE A 59 3.85 5.17 -8.13
C ILE A 59 2.50 4.48 -8.37
N ASN A 60 2.12 3.61 -7.44
CA ASN A 60 0.88 2.86 -7.48
C ASN A 60 -0.09 3.35 -6.40
N ASN A 61 -1.35 3.56 -6.78
CA ASN A 61 -2.43 3.83 -5.82
C ASN A 61 -2.92 2.50 -5.23
N THR A 62 -3.00 2.43 -3.90
CA THR A 62 -3.48 1.24 -3.19
C THR A 62 -4.97 1.30 -2.86
N LYS A 63 -5.61 2.48 -2.95
CA LYS A 63 -7.03 2.70 -2.61
C LYS A 63 -7.43 2.19 -1.22
N LEU A 64 -6.49 2.09 -0.29
CA LEU A 64 -6.75 1.73 1.10
C LEU A 64 -7.48 2.85 1.84
N THR A 65 -8.68 2.59 2.31
CA THR A 65 -9.41 3.51 3.19
C THR A 65 -9.44 2.93 4.60
N LEU A 66 -9.29 3.77 5.62
CA LEU A 66 -9.69 3.41 6.97
C LEU A 66 -11.21 3.54 6.99
N GLY A 67 -11.90 2.39 7.13
CA GLY A 67 -13.34 2.33 7.32
C GLY A 67 -13.72 2.44 8.79
#